data_AF-A0A1D6M5L8-F1
#
_entry.id   AF-A0A1D6M5L8-F1
#
_cell.length_a   1.000
_cell.length_b   1.000
_cell.length_c   1.000
_cell.angle_alpha   90.00
_cell.angle_beta   90.00
_cell.angle_gamma   90.00
#
_symmetry.space_group_name_H-M   'P 1'
#
loop_
_entity.id
_entity.type
_entity.pdbx_description
1 polymer ?
#
loop_
_entity_poly.entity_id
_entity_poly.type
_entity_poly.pdbx_seq_one_letter_code
_entity_poly.pdbx_strand_id
1 'polypeptide(L)'
;MSDHDVQQHNDEPDYMGHYVVICGYDADDCEFEIRDPASSRKRERVTMKSLDEARKSFGTDEDILLVSLTGKSGMKLSRKLLACSM
;
A
#
# COMPACT_ATOMS: atom_id res chain seq x y z
N MET A 1 -32.19 -43.56 3.97
CA MET A 1 -30.82 -44.10 3.88
C MET A 1 -30.42 -43.91 2.43
N SER A 2 -29.57 -42.99 2.00
CA SER A 2 -28.51 -42.16 2.59
C SER A 2 -28.06 -41.26 1.41
N ASP A 3 -27.40 -40.11 1.48
CA ASP A 3 -26.92 -39.22 2.52
C ASP A 3 -26.87 -37.83 1.87
N HIS A 4 -26.97 -36.79 2.69
CA HIS A 4 -27.02 -35.40 2.29
C HIS A 4 -25.71 -34.95 1.60
N ASP A 5 -25.82 -34.35 0.41
CA ASP A 5 -24.76 -33.55 -0.21
C ASP A 5 -24.45 -32.34 0.69
N VAL A 6 -23.50 -32.50 1.62
CA VAL A 6 -22.92 -31.39 2.38
C VAL A 6 -21.97 -30.65 1.45
N GLN A 7 -22.52 -29.64 0.76
CA GLN A 7 -21.72 -28.63 0.08
C GLN A 7 -21.00 -27.81 1.16
N GLN A 8 -19.73 -28.13 1.42
CA GLN A 8 -18.87 -27.36 2.33
C GLN A 8 -18.68 -25.96 1.72
N HIS A 9 -19.45 -25.00 2.21
CA HIS A 9 -19.19 -23.59 1.98
C HIS A 9 -17.95 -23.21 2.82
N ASN A 10 -16.81 -23.03 2.15
CA ASN A 10 -15.69 -22.32 2.75
C ASN A 10 -16.13 -20.86 2.93
N ASP A 11 -16.57 -20.50 4.12
CA ASP A 11 -16.83 -19.12 4.53
C ASP A 11 -15.50 -18.36 4.75
N GLU A 12 -14.52 -18.52 3.87
CA GLU A 12 -13.36 -17.62 3.88
C GLU A 12 -13.83 -16.25 3.40
N PRO A 13 -13.58 -15.19 4.17
CA PRO A 13 -13.98 -13.85 3.75
C PRO A 13 -13.23 -13.53 2.45
N ASP A 14 -13.99 -13.22 1.41
CA ASP A 14 -13.44 -12.76 0.14
C ASP A 14 -12.46 -11.60 0.41
N TYR A 15 -11.25 -11.69 -0.13
CA TYR A 15 -10.24 -10.64 0.02
C TYR A 15 -10.72 -9.36 -0.70
N MET A 16 -11.11 -8.35 0.08
CA MET A 16 -11.63 -7.07 -0.44
C MET A 16 -10.53 -6.07 -0.82
N GLY A 17 -9.25 -6.47 -0.73
CA GLY A 17 -8.11 -5.59 -0.95
C GLY A 17 -7.54 -5.02 0.35
N HIS A 18 -6.31 -4.52 0.25
CA HIS A 18 -5.57 -3.91 1.34
C HIS A 18 -4.84 -2.66 0.83
N TYR A 19 -4.80 -1.60 1.62
CA TYR A 19 -4.06 -0.39 1.29
C TYR A 19 -3.17 0.03 2.45
N VAL A 20 -2.05 0.66 2.10
CA VAL A 20 -1.16 1.34 3.05
C VAL A 20 -1.05 2.81 2.66
N VAL A 21 -0.81 3.67 3.64
CA VAL A 21 -0.68 5.11 3.43
C VAL A 21 0.79 5.49 3.50
N ILE A 22 1.35 5.96 2.38
CA ILE A 22 2.67 6.58 2.36
C ILE A 22 2.55 8.00 2.93
N CYS A 23 3.16 8.23 4.09
CA CYS A 23 3.05 9.48 4.83
C CYS A 23 4.21 10.45 4.54
N GLY A 24 5.36 9.92 4.13
CA GLY A 24 6.56 10.72 3.89
C GLY A 24 7.68 9.89 3.30
N TYR A 25 8.74 10.58 2.89
CA TYR A 25 9.95 9.99 2.34
C TYR A 25 11.17 10.65 2.96
N ASP A 26 12.07 9.81 3.46
CA ASP A 26 13.39 10.21 3.93
C ASP A 26 14.41 10.00 2.80
N ALA A 27 14.98 11.10 2.33
CA ALA A 27 15.92 11.10 1.21
C ALA A 27 17.34 10.68 1.63
N ASP A 28 17.68 10.76 2.92
CA ASP A 28 19.00 10.38 3.42
C ASP A 28 19.11 8.85 3.52
N ASP A 29 18.06 8.21 4.05
CA ASP A 29 17.98 6.76 4.23
C ASP A 29 17.31 6.03 3.06
N CYS A 30 16.72 6.76 2.09
CA CYS A 30 15.96 6.21 0.98
C CYS A 30 14.77 5.34 1.41
N GLU A 31 14.07 5.76 2.48
CA GLU A 31 12.98 5.01 3.09
C GLU A 31 11.66 5.80 3.09
N PHE A 32 10.56 5.09 2.95
CA PHE A 32 9.22 5.62 3.08
C PHE A 32 8.69 5.38 4.48
N GLU A 33 8.08 6.41 5.06
CA GLU A 33 7.21 6.24 6.21
C GLU A 33 5.83 5.77 5.73
N ILE A 34 5.39 4.62 6.22
CA ILE A 34 4.07 4.08 5.92
C ILE A 34 3.23 3.92 7.19
N ARG A 35 1.91 3.96 7.00
CA ARG A 35 0.91 3.56 7.99
C ARG A 35 0.02 2.49 7.40
N ASP A 36 -0.09 1.39 8.11
CA ASP A 36 -0.95 0.26 7.77
C ASP A 36 -2.17 0.29 8.71
N PRO A 37 -3.40 0.49 8.19
CA PRO A 37 -4.63 0.45 8.98
C PRO A 37 -4.93 -0.91 9.64
N ALA A 38 -4.40 -2.01 9.11
CA ALA A 38 -4.56 -3.37 9.63
C ALA A 38 -3.47 -3.73 10.65
N SER A 39 -2.39 -2.95 10.75
CA SER A 39 -1.33 -3.14 11.74
C SER A 39 -1.60 -2.38 13.03
N SER A 40 -1.23 -2.96 14.17
CA SER A 40 -1.22 -2.26 15.47
C SER A 40 -0.04 -1.30 15.62
N ARG A 41 0.94 -1.36 14.70
CA ARG A 41 2.13 -0.50 14.72
C ARG A 41 1.77 0.88 14.18
N LYS A 42 2.09 1.91 14.96
CA LYS A 42 1.71 3.31 14.63
C LYS A 42 2.48 3.90 13.45
N ARG A 43 3.70 3.41 13.20
CA ARG A 43 4.61 3.94 12.18
C ARG A 43 5.58 2.84 11.77
N GLU A 44 5.74 2.67 10.47
CA GLU A 44 6.71 1.74 9.90
C GLU A 44 7.54 2.45 8.84
N ARG A 45 8.79 2.02 8.68
CA ARG A 45 9.68 2.48 7.61
C ARG A 45 9.92 1.32 6.66
N VAL A 46 9.84 1.57 5.36
CA VAL A 46 10.13 0.58 4.32
C VAL A 46 11.08 1.17 3.30
N THR A 47 12.03 0.38 2.82
CA THR A 47 12.94 0.84 1.78
C THR A 47 12.22 1.09 0.47
N MET A 48 12.77 1.97 -0.37
CA MET A 48 12.26 2.19 -1.73
C MET A 48 12.16 0.88 -2.53
N LYS A 49 13.15 -0.02 -2.38
CA LYS A 49 13.17 -1.31 -3.05
C LYS A 49 12.01 -2.20 -2.60
N SER A 50 11.81 -2.37 -1.28
CA SER A 50 10.74 -3.21 -0.74
C SER A 50 9.35 -2.72 -1.15
N LEU A 51 9.15 -1.39 -1.18
CA LEU A 51 7.89 -0.81 -1.65
C LEU A 51 7.66 -1.03 -3.15
N ASP A 52 8.70 -0.86 -3.98
CA ASP A 52 8.62 -1.08 -5.43
C ASP A 52 8.32 -2.55 -5.78
N GLU A 53 8.97 -3.49 -5.09
CA GLU A 53 8.73 -4.93 -5.26
C GLU A 53 7.32 -5.32 -4.77
N ALA A 54 6.91 -4.83 -3.60
CA ALA A 54 5.61 -5.17 -3.03
C ALA A 54 4.45 -4.68 -3.91
N ARG A 55 4.50 -3.45 -4.43
CA ARG A 55 3.40 -2.93 -5.27
C ARG A 55 3.27 -3.58 -6.65
N LYS A 56 4.33 -4.27 -7.11
CA LYS A 56 4.37 -5.02 -8.38
C LYS A 56 4.12 -6.52 -8.18
N SER A 57 3.91 -6.93 -6.94
CA SER A 57 3.73 -8.34 -6.61
C SER A 57 2.35 -8.83 -7.04
N PHE A 58 2.24 -10.13 -7.28
CA PHE A 58 0.97 -10.75 -7.64
C PHE A 58 -0.10 -10.47 -6.58
N GLY A 59 -1.29 -10.05 -7.01
CA GLY A 59 -2.40 -9.66 -6.11
C GLY A 59 -2.44 -8.18 -5.76
N THR A 60 -1.53 -7.37 -6.34
CA THR A 60 -1.60 -5.91 -6.33
C THR A 60 -1.86 -5.37 -7.74
N ASP A 61 -2.43 -4.17 -7.83
CA ASP A 61 -2.83 -3.50 -9.07
C ASP A 61 -1.82 -2.42 -9.52
N GLU A 62 -0.67 -2.29 -8.83
CA GLU A 62 0.34 -1.23 -9.02
C GLU A 62 -0.16 0.21 -8.86
N ASP A 63 -1.42 0.41 -8.46
CA ASP A 63 -2.06 1.71 -8.42
C ASP A 63 -1.60 2.56 -7.23
N ILE A 64 -1.47 3.87 -7.44
CA ILE A 64 -1.15 4.85 -6.38
C ILE A 64 -2.15 6.00 -6.44
N LEU A 65 -2.91 6.18 -5.37
CA LEU A 65 -3.83 7.30 -5.20
C LEU A 65 -3.13 8.48 -4.51
N LEU A 66 -3.01 9.61 -5.21
CA LEU A 66 -2.45 10.84 -4.64
C LEU A 66 -3.58 11.73 -4.12
N VAL A 67 -3.61 11.96 -2.80
CA VAL A 67 -4.61 12.82 -2.15
C VAL A 67 -4.01 14.20 -1.89
N SER A 68 -4.64 15.24 -2.41
CA SER A 68 -4.24 16.64 -2.14
C SER A 68 -4.90 17.13 -0.85
N LEU A 69 -4.11 17.41 0.20
CA LEU A 69 -4.62 17.96 1.46
C LEU A 69 -5.00 19.44 1.35
N THR A 70 -4.63 20.12 0.27
CA THR A 70 -5.07 21.49 0.01
C THR A 70 -6.43 21.47 -0.66
N GLY A 71 -7.48 21.77 0.12
CA GLY A 71 -8.83 22.05 -0.40
C GLY A 71 -8.93 23.31 -1.28
N LYS A 72 -7.83 23.73 -1.93
CA LYS A 72 -7.74 24.88 -2.82
C LYS A 72 -6.94 24.46 -4.05
N SER A 73 -7.65 24.43 -5.18
CA SER A 73 -7.17 24.27 -6.56
C SER A 73 -5.65 24.37 -6.75
N GLY A 74 -5.03 23.21 -7.02
CA GLY A 74 -3.83 23.12 -7.86
C GLY A 74 -2.51 23.55 -7.22
N MET A 75 -1.96 22.74 -6.32
CA MET A 75 -0.51 22.72 -6.13
C MET A 75 0.12 21.93 -7.29
N LYS A 76 0.83 22.63 -8.19
CA LYS A 76 1.70 21.95 -9.16
C LYS A 76 2.83 21.26 -8.39
N LEU A 77 2.81 19.94 -8.35
CA LEU A 77 3.93 19.13 -7.87
C LEU A 77 5.12 19.35 -8.82
N SER A 78 6.02 20.23 -8.43
CA SER A 78 7.29 20.41 -9.12
C SER A 78 8.12 19.15 -8.92
N ARG A 79 8.33 18.36 -9.98
CA ARG A 79 9.24 17.21 -9.95
C ARG A 79 10.66 17.69 -9.68
N LYS A 80 11.09 17.70 -8.42
CA LYS A 80 12.50 17.55 -8.07
C LYS A 80 12.74 16.05 -7.92
N LEU A 81 13.29 15.45 -8.97
CA LEU A 81 13.78 14.08 -8.91
C LEU A 81 15.02 14.09 -7.99
N LEU A 82 14.82 13.89 -6.69
CA LEU A 82 15.91 13.46 -5.82
C LEU A 82 16.05 11.96 -6.09
N ALA A 83 16.95 11.63 -7.01
CA ALA A 83 17.39 10.26 -7.16
C ALA A 83 18.20 9.92 -5.92
N CYS A 84 17.75 8.96 -5.12
CA CYS A 84 18.69 8.21 -4.29
C CYS A 84 19.70 7.59 -5.24
N SER A 85 20.98 7.92 -5.08
CA SER A 85 22.03 7.26 -5.83
C SER A 85 22.05 5.80 -5.39
N MET A 86 21.74 4.89 -6.31
CA MET A 86 21.99 3.46 -6.13
C MET A 86 23.49 3.18 -6.11
#